data_AF-A0A937J4L1-F1
#
_entry.id   AF-A0A937J4L1-F1
#
_cell.length_a   1.000
_cell.length_b   1.000
_cell.length_c   1.000
_cell.angle_alpha   90.00
_cell.angle_beta   90.00
_cell.angle_gamma   90.00
#
_symmetry.space_group_name_H-M   'P 1'
#
loop_
_entity.id
_entity.type
_entity.pdbx_description
1 polymer ?
#
loop_
_entity_poly.entity_id
_entity_poly.type
_entity_poly.pdbx_seq_one_letter_code
_entity_poly.pdbx_strand_id
1 'polypeptide(L)'
;MTISSSRPTDLLSWWQIIRLGLIQTALGGIVVLTTSTLNRIMVVEMALAASLPGFLVTIHHVVQLARPRIGHGSDIGGRRTPWIIGGMIILGAGGITAAWGTTLIATQYWLGLCVAALGFFAIGVGTGATGTSLLALLAKQVSSERKPAAAAL
;
A
#
# COMPACT_ATOMS: atom_id res chain seq x y z
N MET A 1 22.36 35.18 5.23
CA MET A 1 22.36 34.26 4.06
C MET A 1 23.25 33.07 4.42
N THR A 2 22.72 32.11 5.17
CA THR A 2 23.44 30.91 5.60
C THR A 2 23.05 29.76 4.68
N ILE A 3 23.96 29.39 3.78
CA ILE A 3 23.85 28.20 2.94
C ILE A 3 23.99 27.00 3.88
N SER A 4 22.87 26.34 4.19
CA SER A 4 22.88 25.05 4.88
C SER A 4 23.57 24.03 3.97
N SER A 5 24.79 23.63 4.33
CA SER A 5 25.53 22.56 3.65
C SER A 5 24.78 21.23 3.78
N SER A 6 24.09 20.79 2.74
CA SER A 6 23.60 19.41 2.65
C SER A 6 24.82 18.48 2.55
N ARG A 7 25.03 17.62 3.54
CA ARG A 7 26.12 16.63 3.50
C ARG A 7 25.83 15.63 2.37
N PRO A 8 26.85 15.14 1.63
CA PRO A 8 26.68 14.11 0.59
C PRO A 8 26.02 12.80 1.06
N THR A 9 25.83 12.62 2.37
CA THR A 9 25.27 11.44 3.04
C THR A 9 23.74 11.39 3.08
N ASP A 10 23.02 12.46 2.73
CA ASP A 10 21.55 12.51 2.85
C ASP A 10 20.78 12.05 1.59
N LEU A 11 21.51 11.71 0.52
CA LEU A 11 20.93 11.23 -0.74
C LEU A 11 20.94 9.70 -0.81
N LEU A 12 19.87 9.13 -1.36
CA LEU A 12 19.72 7.68 -1.47
C LEU A 12 20.75 7.09 -2.46
N SER A 13 21.45 6.07 -1.99
CA SER A 13 22.25 5.17 -2.83
C SER A 13 21.38 4.33 -3.77
N TRP A 14 21.94 3.84 -4.87
CA TRP A 14 21.27 2.91 -5.77
C TRP A 14 20.70 1.69 -5.05
N TRP A 15 21.43 1.16 -4.07
CA TRP A 15 20.96 0.04 -3.26
C TRP A 15 19.70 0.38 -2.47
N GLN A 16 19.63 1.56 -1.87
CA GLN A 16 18.43 2.02 -1.16
C GLN A 16 17.25 2.24 -2.11
N ILE A 17 17.51 2.79 -3.31
CA ILE A 17 16.48 2.97 -4.34
C ILE A 17 15.89 1.63 -4.76
N ILE A 18 16.73 0.62 -5.02
CA ILE A 18 16.29 -0.75 -5.34
C ILE A 18 15.44 -1.33 -4.20
N ARG A 19 15.87 -1.19 -2.95
CA ARG A 19 15.11 -1.65 -1.78
C ARG A 19 13.73 -1.00 -1.68
N LEU A 20 13.63 0.30 -1.96
CA LEU A 20 12.33 1.00 -2.00
C LEU A 20 11.49 0.53 -3.19
N GLY A 21 12.10 0.27 -4.35
CA GLY A 21 11.43 -0.34 -5.50
C GLY A 21 10.85 -1.73 -5.21
N LEU A 22 11.56 -2.56 -4.43
CA LEU A 22 11.03 -3.85 -3.98
C LEU A 22 9.82 -3.69 -3.05
N ILE A 23 9.83 -2.69 -2.17
CA ILE A 23 8.67 -2.37 -1.32
C ILE A 23 7.48 -1.94 -2.19
N GLN A 24 7.72 -1.09 -3.19
CA GLN A 24 6.70 -0.63 -4.13
C GLN A 24 6.12 -1.79 -4.95
N THR A 25 6.98 -2.72 -5.39
CA THR A 25 6.58 -3.94 -6.10
C THR A 25 5.74 -4.85 -5.20
N ALA A 26 6.13 -5.04 -3.94
CA ALA A 26 5.34 -5.81 -2.98
C ALA A 26 3.97 -5.17 -2.70
N LEU A 27 3.93 -3.83 -2.59
CA LEU A 27 2.68 -3.08 -2.45
C LEU A 27 1.76 -3.32 -3.66
N GLY A 28 2.29 -3.17 -4.87
CA GLY A 28 1.57 -3.44 -6.11
C GLY A 28 1.09 -4.88 -6.21
N GLY A 29 1.93 -5.85 -5.83
CA GLY A 29 1.59 -7.28 -5.85
C GLY A 29 0.39 -7.62 -4.96
N ILE A 30 0.33 -7.08 -3.74
CA ILE A 30 -0.83 -7.30 -2.84
C ILE A 30 -2.09 -6.66 -3.41
N VAL A 31 -1.99 -5.46 -3.98
CA VAL A 31 -3.14 -4.79 -4.62
C VAL A 31 -3.64 -5.58 -5.83
N VAL A 32 -2.74 -6.04 -6.70
CA VAL A 32 -3.08 -6.87 -7.86
C VAL A 32 -3.74 -8.17 -7.43
N LEU A 33 -3.24 -8.84 -6.39
CA LEU A 33 -3.87 -10.04 -5.83
C LEU A 33 -5.35 -9.82 -5.49
N THR A 34 -5.70 -8.65 -4.94
CA THR A 34 -7.07 -8.34 -4.55
C THR A 34 -8.00 -8.07 -5.73
N THR A 35 -7.49 -7.41 -6.78
CA THR A 35 -8.30 -7.01 -7.95
C THR A 35 -8.30 -8.06 -9.05
N SER A 36 -7.39 -9.04 -9.02
CA SER A 36 -7.30 -10.14 -9.98
C SER A 36 -7.69 -11.48 -9.35
N THR A 37 -6.84 -12.05 -8.49
CA THR A 37 -7.01 -13.38 -7.92
C THR A 37 -8.27 -13.49 -7.06
N LEU A 38 -8.41 -12.64 -6.03
CA LEU A 38 -9.59 -12.71 -5.15
C LEU A 38 -10.88 -12.36 -5.91
N ASN A 39 -10.81 -11.39 -6.82
CA ASN A 39 -11.93 -11.05 -7.69
C ASN A 39 -12.39 -12.26 -8.52
N ARG A 40 -11.46 -12.98 -9.15
CA ARG A 40 -11.79 -14.20 -9.92
C ARG A 40 -12.35 -15.30 -9.02
N ILE A 41 -11.76 -15.53 -7.85
CA ILE A 41 -12.26 -16.54 -6.90
C ILE A 41 -13.71 -16.22 -6.51
N MET A 42 -14.00 -14.98 -6.11
CA MET A 42 -15.35 -14.58 -5.70
C MET A 42 -16.38 -14.70 -6.83
N VAL A 43 -16.06 -14.21 -8.03
CA VAL A 43 -17.04 -14.17 -9.13
C VAL A 43 -17.18 -15.50 -9.85
N VAL A 44 -16.06 -16.12 -10.21
CA VAL A 44 -16.05 -17.29 -11.10
C VAL A 44 -16.16 -18.58 -10.31
N GLU A 45 -15.37 -18.74 -9.25
CA GLU A 45 -15.31 -20.02 -8.53
C GLU A 45 -16.42 -20.15 -7.49
N MET A 46 -16.76 -19.04 -6.81
CA MET A 46 -17.82 -19.01 -5.79
C MET A 46 -19.18 -18.55 -6.33
N ALA A 47 -19.27 -18.21 -7.62
CA ALA A 47 -20.48 -17.71 -8.28
C ALA A 47 -21.17 -16.53 -7.55
N LEU A 48 -20.38 -15.69 -6.87
CA LEU A 48 -20.90 -14.49 -6.20
C LEU A 48 -21.17 -13.37 -7.21
N ALA A 49 -22.10 -12.48 -6.87
CA ALA A 49 -22.36 -11.30 -7.68
C ALA A 49 -21.10 -10.42 -7.82
N ALA A 50 -20.76 -10.01 -9.04
CA ALA A 50 -19.59 -9.17 -9.32
C ALA A 50 -19.59 -7.80 -8.61
N SER A 51 -20.76 -7.34 -8.19
CA SER A 51 -20.90 -6.15 -7.33
C SER A 51 -20.22 -6.32 -5.97
N LEU A 52 -20.08 -7.54 -5.46
CA LEU A 52 -19.48 -7.82 -4.16
C LEU A 52 -17.99 -7.49 -4.10
N PRO A 53 -17.10 -8.09 -4.94
CA PRO A 53 -15.71 -7.69 -4.98
C PRO A 53 -15.55 -6.22 -5.40
N GLY A 54 -16.41 -5.71 -6.29
CA GLY A 54 -16.42 -4.29 -6.65
C GLY A 54 -16.63 -3.37 -5.44
N PHE A 55 -17.55 -3.73 -4.54
CA PHE A 55 -17.77 -3.01 -3.28
C PHE A 55 -16.57 -3.10 -2.34
N LEU A 56 -15.97 -4.29 -2.18
CA LEU A 56 -14.78 -4.48 -1.34
C LEU A 56 -13.58 -3.66 -1.86
N VAL A 57 -13.36 -3.62 -3.17
CA VAL A 57 -12.34 -2.77 -3.81
C VAL A 57 -12.66 -1.28 -3.60
N THR A 58 -13.95 -0.91 -3.61
CA THR A 58 -14.36 0.47 -3.32
C THR A 58 -14.00 0.89 -1.90
N ILE A 59 -14.16 0.02 -0.90
CA ILE A 59 -13.71 0.30 0.49
C ILE A 59 -12.23 0.68 0.50
N HIS A 60 -11.39 -0.13 -0.17
CA HIS A 60 -9.97 0.15 -0.31
C HIS A 60 -9.69 1.54 -0.91
N HIS A 61 -10.40 1.91 -1.98
CA HIS A 61 -10.23 3.23 -2.63
C HIS A 61 -10.74 4.39 -1.79
N VAL A 62 -11.84 4.22 -1.05
CA VAL A 62 -12.36 5.25 -0.14
C VAL A 62 -11.32 5.59 0.94
N VAL A 63 -10.67 4.58 1.52
CA VAL A 63 -9.58 4.81 2.49
C VAL A 63 -8.44 5.62 1.88
N GLN A 64 -8.15 5.42 0.59
CA GLN A 64 -7.10 6.16 -0.10
C GLN A 64 -7.39 7.67 -0.27
N LEU A 65 -8.62 8.13 -0.02
CA LEU A 65 -8.93 9.56 0.08
C LEU A 65 -8.27 10.22 1.31
N ALA A 66 -7.88 9.43 2.32
CA ALA A 66 -7.14 9.91 3.48
C ALA A 66 -5.63 10.14 3.21
N ARG A 67 -5.12 9.79 2.02
CA ARG A 67 -3.70 9.95 1.64
C ARG A 67 -3.11 11.34 1.95
N PRO A 68 -3.80 12.48 1.70
CA PRO A 68 -3.27 13.79 2.05
C PRO A 68 -3.00 13.95 3.55
N ARG A 69 -3.90 13.44 4.40
CA ARG A 69 -3.76 13.49 5.87
C ARG A 69 -2.63 12.56 6.36
N ILE A 70 -2.55 11.36 5.79
CA ILE A 70 -1.49 10.39 6.10
C ILE A 70 -0.11 10.94 5.70
N GLY A 71 -0.03 11.56 4.51
CA GLY A 71 1.17 12.25 4.04
C GLY A 71 1.60 13.37 5.00
N HIS A 72 0.67 14.24 5.38
CA HIS A 72 0.92 15.30 6.36
C HIS A 72 1.41 14.75 7.72
N GLY A 73 0.79 13.67 8.22
CA GLY A 73 1.23 13.00 9.45
C GLY A 73 2.65 12.46 9.37
N SER A 74 3.04 11.88 8.24
CA SER A 74 4.42 11.42 8.01
C SER A 74 5.45 12.55 7.90
N ASP A 75 5.00 13.74 7.49
CA ASP A 75 5.83 14.94 7.41
C ASP A 75 6.00 15.63 8.77
N ILE A 76 4.94 15.73 9.58
CA ILE A 76 5.03 16.29 10.94
C ILE A 76 5.95 15.46 11.83
N GLY A 77 5.87 14.13 11.73
CA GLY A 77 6.68 13.22 12.54
C GLY A 77 8.17 13.18 12.16
N GLY A 78 8.59 13.86 11.09
CA GLY A 78 9.99 13.95 10.62
C GLY A 78 10.66 12.64 10.21
N ARG A 79 9.98 11.49 10.36
CA ARG A 79 10.51 10.15 10.09
C ARG A 79 9.50 9.37 9.25
N ARG A 80 9.83 9.15 7.97
CA ARG A 80 8.95 8.44 7.03
C ARG A 80 9.14 6.92 7.04
N THR A 81 10.29 6.42 7.49
CA THR A 81 10.59 4.99 7.58
C THR A 81 9.61 4.21 8.47
N PRO A 82 9.19 4.70 9.66
CA PRO A 82 8.17 4.03 10.47
C PRO A 82 6.82 3.92 9.77
N TRP A 83 6.43 4.93 8.99
CA TRP A 83 5.18 4.89 8.21
C TRP A 83 5.24 3.87 7.07
N ILE A 84 6.40 3.73 6.41
CA ILE A 84 6.64 2.70 5.39
C ILE A 84 6.54 1.30 6.01
N ILE A 85 7.23 1.07 7.14
CA ILE A 85 7.24 -0.24 7.79
C ILE A 85 5.87 -0.58 8.36
N GLY A 86 5.26 0.33 9.11
CA GLY A 86 3.93 0.14 9.71
C GLY A 86 2.86 -0.07 8.64
N GLY A 87 2.89 0.73 7.56
CA GLY A 87 2.00 0.54 6.43
C GLY A 87 2.17 -0.82 5.75
N MET A 88 3.40 -1.32 5.59
CA MET A 88 3.65 -2.64 5.01
C MET A 88 3.17 -3.78 5.90
N ILE A 89 3.31 -3.65 7.23
CA ILE A 89 2.77 -4.62 8.18
C ILE A 89 1.24 -4.67 8.06
N ILE A 90 0.58 -3.50 8.06
CA ILE A 90 -0.88 -3.40 7.90
C ILE A 90 -1.32 -3.96 6.54
N LEU A 91 -0.58 -3.66 5.47
CA LEU A 91 -0.87 -4.14 4.12
C LEU A 91 -0.76 -5.66 4.02
N GLY A 92 0.32 -6.24 4.54
CA GLY A 92 0.54 -7.69 4.55
C GLY A 92 -0.53 -8.41 5.38
N ALA A 93 -0.81 -7.92 6.59
CA ALA A 93 -1.88 -8.45 7.43
C ALA A 93 -3.24 -8.34 6.72
N GLY A 94 -3.54 -7.19 6.12
CA GLY A 94 -4.78 -6.96 5.37
C GLY A 94 -4.94 -7.91 4.17
N GLY A 95 -3.85 -8.20 3.44
CA GLY A 95 -3.84 -9.19 2.36
C GLY A 95 -4.17 -10.60 2.84
N ILE A 96 -3.55 -11.02 3.94
CA ILE A 96 -3.83 -12.33 4.57
C ILE A 96 -5.29 -12.38 5.07
N THR A 97 -5.75 -11.33 5.76
CA THR A 97 -7.13 -11.22 6.26
C THR A 97 -8.15 -11.22 5.12
N ALA A 98 -7.89 -10.54 4.00
CA ALA A 98 -8.77 -10.54 2.84
C ALA A 98 -8.85 -11.92 2.19
N ALA A 99 -7.71 -12.60 2.02
CA ALA A 99 -7.67 -13.97 1.50
C ALA A 99 -8.42 -14.94 2.41
N TRP A 100 -8.19 -14.87 3.73
CA TRP A 100 -8.88 -15.71 4.70
C TRP A 100 -10.39 -15.41 4.78
N GLY A 101 -10.78 -14.14 4.76
CA GLY A 101 -12.18 -13.74 4.68
C GLY A 101 -12.86 -14.30 3.44
N THR A 102 -12.17 -14.28 2.30
CA THR A 102 -12.67 -14.86 1.04
C THR A 102 -12.95 -16.36 1.17
N THR A 103 -12.04 -17.13 1.77
CA THR A 103 -12.27 -18.58 1.97
C THR A 103 -13.39 -18.84 2.98
N LEU A 104 -13.58 -17.98 3.98
CA LEU A 104 -14.68 -18.07 4.94
C LEU A 104 -16.05 -17.81 4.31
N ILE A 105 -16.16 -17.04 3.22
CA ILE A 105 -17.46 -16.78 2.57
C ILE A 105 -18.11 -18.11 2.12
N ALA A 106 -17.32 -19.13 1.77
CA ALA A 106 -17.81 -20.43 1.31
C ALA A 106 -18.53 -21.24 2.41
N THR A 107 -18.16 -21.02 3.68
CA THR A 107 -18.70 -21.78 4.82
C THR A 107 -19.59 -20.94 5.72
N GLN A 108 -19.25 -19.66 5.89
CA GLN A 108 -19.94 -18.69 6.74
C GLN A 108 -20.00 -17.34 6.04
N TYR A 109 -20.99 -17.17 5.14
CA TYR A 109 -21.10 -16.03 4.24
C TYR A 109 -20.89 -14.67 4.92
N TRP A 110 -21.68 -14.35 5.95
CA TRP A 110 -21.64 -13.04 6.60
C TRP A 110 -20.33 -12.79 7.37
N LEU A 111 -19.83 -13.79 8.08
CA LEU A 111 -18.56 -13.67 8.79
C LEU A 111 -17.41 -13.46 7.81
N GLY A 112 -17.36 -14.28 6.75
CA GLY A 112 -16.36 -14.16 5.70
C GLY A 112 -16.38 -12.79 5.02
N LEU A 113 -17.58 -12.25 4.75
CA LEU A 113 -17.72 -10.92 4.18
C LEU A 113 -17.21 -9.81 5.12
N CYS A 114 -17.53 -9.88 6.41
CA CYS A 114 -17.02 -8.91 7.39
C CYS A 114 -15.49 -8.98 7.52
N VAL A 115 -14.92 -10.19 7.56
CA VAL A 115 -13.47 -10.41 7.62
C VAL A 115 -12.80 -9.90 6.34
N ALA A 116 -13.37 -10.20 5.17
CA ALA A 116 -12.86 -9.71 3.89
C ALA A 116 -12.92 -8.18 3.82
N ALA A 117 -14.02 -7.56 4.22
CA ALA A 117 -14.16 -6.10 4.26
C ALA A 117 -13.11 -5.44 5.18
N LEU A 118 -12.85 -6.03 6.35
CA LEU A 118 -11.78 -5.57 7.24
C LEU A 118 -10.39 -5.70 6.58
N GLY A 119 -10.14 -6.80 5.87
CA GLY A 119 -8.93 -7.01 5.09
C GLY A 119 -8.73 -5.94 4.02
N PHE A 120 -9.74 -5.69 3.19
CA PHE A 120 -9.70 -4.66 2.13
C PHE A 120 -9.54 -3.24 2.70
N PHE A 121 -10.17 -2.95 3.84
CA PHE A 121 -9.95 -1.70 4.56
C PHE A 121 -8.49 -1.57 5.01
N ALA A 122 -7.94 -2.60 5.66
CA ALA A 122 -6.54 -2.62 6.09
C ALA A 122 -5.57 -2.49 4.91
N ILE A 123 -5.84 -3.16 3.77
CA ILE A 123 -5.07 -2.97 2.54
C ILE A 123 -5.08 -1.49 2.13
N GLY A 124 -6.25 -0.82 2.14
CA GLY A 124 -6.34 0.61 1.83
C GLY A 124 -5.52 1.51 2.77
N VAL A 125 -5.54 1.21 4.07
CA VAL A 125 -4.74 1.94 5.07
C VAL A 125 -3.24 1.71 4.81
N GLY A 126 -2.85 0.45 4.61
CA GLY A 126 -1.46 0.05 4.40
C GLY A 126 -0.87 0.63 3.13
N THR A 127 -1.59 0.57 2.00
CA THR A 127 -1.11 1.18 0.74
C THR A 127 -1.01 2.70 0.84
N GLY A 128 -1.95 3.36 1.53
CA GLY A 128 -1.89 4.80 1.77
C GLY A 128 -0.68 5.20 2.62
N ALA A 129 -0.47 4.53 3.75
CA ALA A 129 0.65 4.79 4.66
C ALA A 129 2.01 4.54 4.01
N THR A 130 2.20 3.37 3.39
CA THR A 130 3.45 3.02 2.74
C THR A 130 3.69 3.84 1.48
N GLY A 131 2.75 3.82 0.54
CA GLY A 131 2.94 4.40 -0.80
C GLY A 131 3.17 5.90 -0.74
N THR A 132 2.35 6.63 0.03
CA THR A 132 2.52 8.09 0.16
C THR A 132 3.84 8.45 0.83
N SER A 133 4.24 7.74 1.89
CA SER A 133 5.50 8.00 2.59
C SER A 133 6.73 7.65 1.76
N LEU A 134 6.67 6.53 1.02
CA LEU A 134 7.74 6.03 0.16
C LEU A 134 7.99 6.96 -1.02
N LEU A 135 6.95 7.27 -1.80
CA LEU A 135 7.08 8.14 -2.98
C LEU A 135 7.57 9.53 -2.58
N ALA A 136 7.07 10.04 -1.47
CA ALA A 136 7.52 11.33 -0.99
C ALA A 136 8.99 11.25 -0.53
N LEU A 137 9.44 10.16 0.10
CA LEU A 137 10.84 9.97 0.51
C LEU A 137 11.77 9.92 -0.70
N LEU A 138 11.39 9.18 -1.75
CA LEU A 138 12.09 9.17 -3.04
C LEU A 138 12.18 10.58 -3.65
N ALA A 139 11.06 11.32 -3.67
CA ALA A 139 11.05 12.68 -4.22
C ALA A 139 11.99 13.65 -3.49
N LYS A 140 12.14 13.50 -2.17
CA LYS A 140 13.00 14.37 -1.33
C LYS A 140 14.47 13.96 -1.33
N GLN A 141 14.78 12.67 -1.41
CA GLN A 141 16.14 12.14 -1.12
C GLN A 141 16.85 11.53 -2.33
N VAL A 142 16.26 11.53 -3.54
CA VAL A 142 16.95 11.08 -4.77
C VAL A 142 17.64 12.25 -5.47
N SER A 143 18.92 12.05 -5.85
CA SER A 143 19.70 13.03 -6.61
C SER A 143 19.10 13.29 -8.01
N SER A 144 19.30 14.49 -8.55
CA SER A 144 18.73 14.90 -9.86
C SER A 144 19.01 13.89 -10.99
N GLU A 145 20.23 13.36 -11.05
CA GLU A 145 20.67 12.36 -12.04
C GLU A 145 19.89 11.04 -11.94
N ARG A 146 19.43 10.66 -10.74
CA ARG A 146 18.76 9.37 -10.48
C ARG A 146 17.24 9.48 -10.45
N LYS A 147 16.68 10.71 -10.45
CA LYS A 147 15.22 10.96 -10.39
C LYS A 147 14.43 10.26 -11.50
N PRO A 148 14.86 10.24 -12.77
CA PRO A 148 14.12 9.55 -13.82
C PRO A 148 13.96 8.05 -13.54
N ALA A 149 15.03 7.39 -13.10
CA ALA A 149 15.00 5.97 -12.77
C ALA A 149 14.18 5.69 -11.50
N ALA A 150 14.28 6.53 -10.47
CA ALA A 150 13.51 6.37 -9.24
C ALA A 150 12.00 6.66 -9.44
N ALA A 151 11.64 7.50 -10.40
CA ALA A 151 10.25 7.80 -10.74
C ALA A 151 9.57 6.67 -11.55
N ALA A 152 10.36 5.76 -12.13
CA ALA A 152 9.84 4.61 -12.88
C ALA A 152 9.51 3.38 -12.00
N LEU A 153 9.72 3.48 -10.68
CA LEU A 153 9.38 2.45 -9.69
C LEU A 153 7.91 2.54 -9.27
#